data_AF-A0A2V4DY67-F1
#
_entry.id   AF-A0A2V4DY67-F1
#
_cell.length_a   1.000
_cell.length_b   1.000
_cell.length_c   1.000
_cell.angle_alpha   90.00
_cell.angle_beta   90.00
_cell.angle_gamma   90.00
#
_symmetry.space_group_name_H-M   'P 1'
#
loop_
_entity.id
_entity.type
_entity.pdbx_description
1 polymer ?
#
loop_
_entity_poly.entity_id
_entity_poly.type
_entity_poly.pdbx_seq_one_letter_code
_entity_poly.pdbx_strand_id
1 'polypeptide(L)'
;MFIYDKFSFIENKLLNNMDKLNIPKLKQRLFFLFLAVLILYLPIKCTKYHLFDLSYQEVFEFHWRTDGCSRLSNTTEYIMECPCPSFIHPDDHITVTDDGDLYFENELFGKLILKEKPSFFHDSSEILSGGFMEVIRSDLGVVCYYDSI
;
A
#
# COMPACT_ATOMS: atom_id res chain seq x y z
N MET A 1 27.43 -34.76 -43.19
CA MET A 1 28.62 -34.41 -42.37
C MET A 1 28.77 -32.88 -42.26
N PHE A 2 27.74 -32.16 -41.80
CA PHE A 2 27.76 -30.69 -41.70
C PHE A 2 27.01 -30.12 -40.48
N ILE A 3 26.21 -30.94 -39.79
CA ILE A 3 25.40 -30.52 -38.64
C ILE A 3 26.19 -30.61 -37.33
N TYR A 4 27.07 -31.61 -37.19
CA TYR A 4 27.88 -31.83 -36.00
C TYR A 4 28.92 -30.72 -35.77
N ASP A 5 29.57 -30.23 -36.84
CA ASP A 5 30.55 -29.14 -36.72
C ASP A 5 29.92 -27.80 -36.29
N LYS A 6 28.66 -27.57 -36.68
CA LYS A 6 27.94 -26.33 -36.34
C LYS A 6 27.54 -26.29 -34.86
N PHE A 7 27.16 -27.44 -34.29
CA PHE A 7 26.88 -27.56 -32.85
C PHE A 7 28.15 -27.42 -32.01
N SER A 8 29.25 -28.07 -32.42
CA SER A 8 30.56 -27.95 -31.77
C SER A 8 31.06 -26.49 -31.73
N PHE A 9 30.86 -25.74 -32.81
CA PHE A 9 31.24 -24.32 -32.86
C PHE A 9 30.40 -23.44 -31.93
N ILE A 10 29.09 -23.71 -31.80
CA ILE A 10 28.19 -22.98 -30.91
C ILE A 10 28.51 -23.31 -29.44
N GLU A 11 28.74 -24.57 -29.11
CA GLU A 11 29.16 -24.99 -27.76
C GLU A 11 30.49 -24.37 -27.36
N ASN A 12 31.51 -24.45 -28.22
CA ASN A 12 32.82 -23.84 -27.94
C ASN A 12 32.75 -22.32 -27.82
N LYS A 13 31.84 -21.66 -28.54
CA LYS A 13 31.64 -20.21 -28.44
C LYS A 13 30.89 -19.82 -27.17
N LEU A 14 29.96 -20.65 -26.70
CA LEU A 14 29.27 -20.46 -25.43
C LEU A 14 30.21 -20.72 -24.23
N LEU A 15 30.99 -21.81 -24.26
CA LEU A 15 31.98 -22.13 -23.22
C LEU A 15 33.03 -21.01 -23.10
N ASN A 16 33.62 -20.56 -24.22
CA ASN A 16 34.61 -19.49 -24.22
C ASN A 16 34.05 -18.14 -23.73
N ASN A 17 32.75 -17.90 -23.88
CA ASN A 17 32.09 -16.70 -23.37
C ASN A 17 31.78 -16.82 -21.87
N MET A 18 31.51 -18.04 -21.36
CA MET A 18 31.36 -18.30 -19.92
C MET A 18 32.68 -18.18 -19.17
N ASP A 19 33.80 -18.62 -19.74
CA ASP A 19 35.14 -18.46 -19.16
C ASP A 19 35.63 -17.00 -19.14
N LYS A 20 35.05 -16.14 -19.98
CA LYS A 20 35.29 -14.68 -19.98
C LYS A 20 34.43 -13.92 -18.99
N LEU A 21 33.44 -14.56 -18.36
CA LEU A 21 32.58 -13.92 -17.39
C LEU A 21 33.34 -13.77 -16.08
N ASN A 22 33.84 -12.56 -15.83
CA ASN A 22 34.55 -12.24 -14.59
C ASN A 22 33.54 -12.19 -13.42
N ILE A 23 33.23 -13.37 -12.86
CA ILE A 23 32.24 -13.60 -11.79
C ILE A 23 32.39 -12.59 -10.62
N PRO A 24 33.61 -12.28 -10.12
CA PRO A 24 33.81 -11.25 -9.11
C PRO A 24 33.27 -9.87 -9.52
N LYS A 25 33.51 -9.44 -10.77
CA LYS A 25 33.07 -8.14 -11.30
C LYS A 25 31.55 -8.08 -11.47
N LEU A 26 30.93 -9.21 -11.84
CA LEU A 26 29.48 -9.32 -11.94
C LEU A 26 28.82 -9.24 -10.56
N LYS A 27 29.33 -9.96 -9.56
CA LYS A 27 28.86 -9.90 -8.17
C LYS A 27 28.92 -8.47 -7.62
N GLN A 28 30.05 -7.79 -7.84
CA GLN A 28 30.23 -6.40 -7.41
C GLN A 28 29.19 -5.46 -8.05
N ARG A 29 28.93 -5.59 -9.36
CA ARG A 29 27.90 -4.79 -10.04
C ARG A 29 26.50 -5.04 -9.50
N LEU A 30 26.14 -6.30 -9.27
CA LEU A 30 24.83 -6.66 -8.70
C LEU A 30 24.66 -6.09 -7.28
N PHE A 31 25.72 -6.14 -6.47
CA PHE A 31 25.72 -5.54 -5.14
C PHE A 31 25.50 -4.02 -5.19
N PHE A 32 26.21 -3.31 -6.07
CA PHE A 32 26.00 -1.87 -6.25
C PHE A 32 24.61 -1.53 -6.78
N LEU A 33 24.05 -2.36 -7.66
CA LEU A 33 22.68 -2.22 -8.15
C LEU A 33 21.67 -2.38 -7.02
N PHE A 34 21.83 -3.41 -6.18
CA PHE A 34 21.02 -3.62 -5.00
C PHE A 34 21.13 -2.44 -4.02
N LEU A 35 22.35 -1.96 -3.76
CA LEU A 35 22.58 -0.80 -2.91
C LEU A 35 21.90 0.46 -3.47
N ALA A 36 22.00 0.70 -4.78
CA ALA A 36 21.36 1.83 -5.44
C ALA A 36 19.84 1.77 -5.32
N VAL A 37 19.23 0.59 -5.52
CA VAL A 37 17.79 0.39 -5.30
C VAL A 37 17.41 0.67 -3.86
N LEU A 38 18.20 0.19 -2.89
CA LEU A 38 17.93 0.39 -1.47
C LEU A 38 18.03 1.86 -1.04
N ILE A 39 19.02 2.59 -1.55
CA ILE A 39 19.19 4.03 -1.32
C ILE A 39 18.06 4.83 -1.98
N LEU A 40 17.66 4.46 -3.20
CA LEU A 40 16.63 5.16 -3.96
C LEU A 40 15.20 4.81 -3.49
N TYR A 41 15.01 3.68 -2.80
CA TYR A 41 13.70 3.23 -2.37
C TYR A 41 12.98 4.25 -1.48
N LEU A 42 13.65 4.74 -0.44
CA LEU A 42 13.06 5.69 0.50
C LEU A 42 12.66 7.03 -0.14
N PRO A 43 13.53 7.73 -0.91
CA PRO A 43 13.15 8.98 -1.55
C PRO A 43 12.05 8.79 -2.61
N ILE A 44 12.04 7.66 -3.33
CA ILE A 44 10.96 7.35 -4.28
C ILE A 44 9.64 7.15 -3.54
N LYS A 45 9.62 6.39 -2.43
CA LYS A 45 8.42 6.16 -1.63
C LYS A 45 7.87 7.47 -1.05
N CYS A 46 8.75 8.30 -0.48
CA CYS A 46 8.40 9.62 0.06
C CYS A 46 7.84 10.55 -1.04
N THR A 47 8.51 10.61 -2.19
CA THR A 47 8.05 11.42 -3.33
C THR A 47 6.67 10.96 -3.81
N LYS A 48 6.46 9.64 -3.94
CA LYS A 48 5.16 9.08 -4.32
C LYS A 48 4.08 9.48 -3.31
N TYR A 49 4.38 9.36 -2.03
CA TYR A 49 3.45 9.68 -0.94
C TYR A 49 2.96 11.13 -0.95
N HIS A 50 3.87 12.08 -1.18
CA HIS A 50 3.54 13.51 -1.14
C HIS A 50 3.02 14.07 -2.46
N LEU A 51 3.36 13.47 -3.60
CA LEU A 51 2.92 13.96 -4.92
C LEU A 51 1.62 13.35 -5.41
N PHE A 52 1.24 12.16 -4.93
CA PHE A 52 0.04 11.45 -5.37
C PHE A 52 -0.94 11.26 -4.22
N ASP A 53 -2.23 11.13 -4.59
CA ASP A 53 -3.23 10.64 -3.65
C ASP A 53 -3.00 9.18 -3.31
N LEU A 54 -3.24 8.85 -2.04
CA LEU A 54 -3.20 7.46 -1.60
C LEU A 54 -4.30 6.75 -2.35
N SER A 55 -3.93 5.65 -3.00
CA SER A 55 -4.95 4.73 -3.48
C SER A 55 -5.75 4.21 -2.28
N TYR A 56 -7.02 3.89 -2.49
CA TYR A 56 -7.84 3.33 -1.40
C TYR A 56 -7.25 2.04 -0.83
N GLN A 57 -6.46 1.29 -1.62
CA GLN A 57 -5.71 0.13 -1.13
C GLN A 57 -4.62 0.52 -0.12
N GLU A 58 -3.88 1.60 -0.38
CA GLU A 58 -2.85 2.10 0.54
C GLU A 58 -3.45 2.70 1.83
N VAL A 59 -4.70 3.15 1.82
CA VAL A 59 -5.42 3.62 3.02
C VAL A 59 -5.51 2.51 4.08
N PHE A 60 -5.69 1.26 3.66
CA PHE A 60 -5.79 0.12 4.59
C PHE A 60 -4.44 -0.50 4.98
N GLU A 61 -3.30 0.06 4.53
CA GLU A 61 -1.99 -0.29 5.11
C GLU A 61 -1.82 0.26 6.55
N PHE A 62 -2.72 1.14 6.99
CA PHE A 62 -2.72 1.77 8.31
C PHE A 62 -3.80 1.17 9.21
N HIS A 63 -3.61 1.29 10.53
CA HIS A 63 -4.66 1.01 11.50
C HIS A 63 -5.57 2.23 11.63
N TRP A 64 -6.87 1.99 11.78
CA TRP A 64 -7.84 3.05 11.96
C TRP A 64 -8.69 2.79 13.20
N ARG A 65 -8.88 3.82 14.01
CA ARG A 65 -9.75 3.80 15.19
C ARG A 65 -10.93 4.71 14.96
N THR A 66 -12.13 4.24 15.31
CA THR A 66 -13.32 5.10 15.32
C THR A 66 -13.15 6.25 16.30
N ASP A 67 -13.36 7.47 15.83
CA ASP A 67 -13.43 8.69 16.65
C ASP A 67 -14.89 9.05 17.00
N GLY A 68 -15.85 8.60 16.17
CA GLY A 68 -17.27 8.71 16.47
C GLY A 68 -18.13 8.51 15.24
N CYS A 69 -19.41 8.88 15.35
CA CYS A 69 -20.28 8.99 14.18
C CYS A 69 -21.39 10.01 14.36
N SER A 70 -21.93 10.43 13.23
CA SER A 70 -23.06 11.35 13.12
C SER A 70 -24.14 10.77 12.21
N ARG A 71 -25.35 11.35 12.27
CA ARG A 71 -26.39 11.00 11.31
C ARG A 71 -26.07 11.57 9.93
N LEU A 72 -26.30 10.77 8.89
CA LEU A 72 -26.12 11.21 7.51
C LEU A 72 -27.00 12.42 7.16
N SER A 73 -28.19 12.51 7.74
CA SER A 73 -29.11 13.64 7.55
C SER A 73 -28.67 14.91 8.29
N ASN A 74 -27.84 14.78 9.32
CA ASN A 74 -27.35 15.90 10.11
C ASN A 74 -26.01 15.55 10.78
N THR A 75 -24.92 15.94 10.15
CA THR A 75 -23.56 15.62 10.61
C THR A 75 -23.15 16.38 11.87
N THR A 76 -23.97 17.33 12.34
CA THR A 76 -23.74 18.05 13.61
C THR A 76 -24.31 17.31 14.83
N GLU A 77 -25.15 16.30 14.62
CA GLU A 77 -25.72 15.47 15.68
C GLU A 77 -24.87 14.20 15.85
N TYR A 78 -24.05 14.18 16.90
CA TYR A 78 -23.27 13.00 17.27
C TYR A 78 -24.15 11.93 17.92
N ILE A 79 -23.91 10.68 17.54
CA ILE A 79 -24.63 9.52 18.06
C ILE A 79 -23.83 8.94 19.24
N MET A 80 -24.46 8.81 20.41
CA MET A 80 -23.80 8.25 21.60
C MET A 80 -23.37 6.79 21.43
N GLU A 81 -24.23 5.97 20.81
CA GLU A 81 -23.93 4.57 20.52
C GLU A 81 -23.65 4.43 19.03
N CYS A 82 -22.36 4.43 18.70
CA CYS A 82 -21.94 4.37 17.31
C CYS A 82 -21.97 2.93 16.79
N PRO A 83 -22.75 2.61 15.72
CA PRO A 83 -22.83 1.25 15.20
C PRO A 83 -21.61 0.87 14.33
N CYS A 84 -20.62 1.74 14.23
CA CYS A 84 -19.42 1.54 13.43
C CYS A 84 -18.39 0.66 14.17
N PRO A 85 -17.66 -0.22 13.49
CA PRO A 85 -16.59 -1.02 14.09
C PRO A 85 -15.54 -0.13 14.73
N SER A 86 -15.19 -0.38 15.99
CA SER A 86 -14.27 0.47 16.75
C SER A 86 -12.87 0.56 16.13
N PHE A 87 -12.44 -0.49 15.43
CA PHE A 87 -11.14 -0.55 14.77
C PHE A 87 -11.25 -1.19 13.40
N ILE A 88 -10.37 -0.76 12.50
CA ILE A 88 -10.10 -1.40 11.22
C ILE A 88 -8.60 -1.66 11.15
N HIS A 89 -8.23 -2.92 10.95
CA HIS A 89 -6.84 -3.37 10.88
C HIS A 89 -6.47 -3.70 9.43
N PRO A 90 -5.18 -3.59 9.07
CA PRO A 90 -4.69 -4.00 7.74
C PRO A 90 -4.97 -5.46 7.40
N ASP A 91 -5.06 -6.32 8.42
CA ASP A 91 -5.28 -7.76 8.27
C ASP A 91 -6.76 -8.15 8.11
N ASP A 92 -7.68 -7.19 8.24
CA ASP A 92 -9.11 -7.44 8.07
C ASP A 92 -9.39 -7.80 6.59
N HIS A 93 -10.38 -8.67 6.36
CA HIS A 93 -10.80 -9.08 5.00
C HIS A 93 -11.58 -7.95 4.31
N ILE A 94 -10.86 -6.90 3.95
CA ILE A 94 -11.36 -5.66 3.40
C ILE A 94 -11.02 -5.57 1.92
N THR A 95 -11.98 -5.12 1.13
CA THR A 95 -11.74 -4.73 -0.26
C THR A 95 -12.37 -3.37 -0.50
N VAL A 96 -11.70 -2.53 -1.25
CA VAL A 96 -12.19 -1.21 -1.61
C VAL A 96 -12.03 -0.99 -3.10
N THR A 97 -13.09 -0.47 -3.73
CA THR A 97 -13.05 -0.14 -5.16
C THR A 97 -12.35 1.19 -5.39
N ASP A 98 -11.97 1.46 -6.63
CA ASP A 98 -11.40 2.75 -7.03
C ASP A 98 -12.36 3.93 -6.79
N ASP A 99 -13.67 3.65 -6.72
CA ASP A 99 -14.73 4.63 -6.42
C ASP A 99 -14.96 4.83 -4.91
N GLY A 100 -14.21 4.11 -4.07
CA GLY A 100 -14.27 4.18 -2.61
C GLY A 100 -15.35 3.29 -1.98
N ASP A 101 -15.93 2.33 -2.70
CA ASP A 101 -16.90 1.41 -2.11
C ASP A 101 -16.15 0.35 -1.30
N LEU A 102 -16.41 0.34 0.01
CA LEU A 102 -15.77 -0.49 1.01
C LEU A 102 -16.59 -1.76 1.26
N TYR A 103 -15.92 -2.91 1.25
CA TYR A 103 -16.49 -4.22 1.47
C TYR A 103 -15.78 -4.94 2.62
N PHE A 104 -16.55 -5.57 3.50
CA PHE A 104 -16.05 -6.53 4.50
C PHE A 104 -16.60 -7.92 4.15
N GLU A 105 -15.75 -8.94 4.06
CA GLU A 105 -16.17 -10.31 3.73
C GLU A 105 -17.03 -10.42 2.45
N ASN A 106 -16.80 -9.53 1.48
CA ASN A 106 -17.57 -9.33 0.23
C ASN A 106 -18.96 -8.69 0.38
N GLU A 107 -19.33 -8.20 1.56
CA GLU A 107 -20.54 -7.41 1.77
C GLU A 107 -20.23 -5.93 1.72
N LEU A 108 -21.06 -5.16 0.98
CA LEU A 108 -20.92 -3.71 0.89
C LEU A 108 -21.14 -3.10 2.28
N PHE A 109 -20.07 -2.54 2.83
CA PHE A 109 -20.09 -1.86 4.10
C PHE A 109 -20.48 -0.40 3.91
N GLY A 110 -19.85 0.32 2.99
CA GLY A 110 -20.19 1.73 2.79
C GLY A 110 -19.28 2.42 1.80
N LYS A 111 -19.38 3.75 1.74
CA LYS A 111 -18.51 4.56 0.89
C LYS A 111 -17.44 5.24 1.73
N LEU A 112 -16.18 4.87 1.50
CA LEU A 112 -15.02 5.46 2.15
C LEU A 112 -14.61 6.76 1.45
N ILE A 113 -14.26 7.75 2.26
CA ILE A 113 -13.71 9.02 1.83
C ILE A 113 -12.52 9.35 2.73
N LEU A 114 -11.32 9.34 2.16
CA LEU A 114 -10.13 9.82 2.86
C LEU A 114 -10.14 11.35 2.88
N LYS A 115 -10.09 11.96 4.07
CA LYS A 115 -10.02 13.42 4.22
C LYS A 115 -8.59 13.89 4.41
N GLU A 116 -7.86 13.20 5.29
CA GLU A 116 -6.49 13.52 5.62
C GLU A 116 -5.64 12.26 5.56
N LYS A 117 -4.51 12.34 4.88
CA LYS A 117 -3.56 11.23 4.81
C LYS A 117 -2.79 11.14 6.13
N PRO A 118 -2.46 9.94 6.61
CA PRO A 118 -1.54 9.78 7.72
C PRO A 118 -0.20 10.51 7.48
N SER A 119 0.58 10.77 8.51
CA SER A 119 1.93 11.30 8.34
C SER A 119 2.86 10.22 7.81
N PHE A 120 3.66 10.56 6.79
CA PHE A 120 4.71 9.67 6.29
C PHE A 120 5.79 9.39 7.36
N PHE A 121 6.13 10.42 8.13
CA PHE A 121 7.02 10.34 9.28
C PHE A 121 6.16 10.45 10.53
N HIS A 122 5.53 9.33 10.91
CA HIS A 122 4.80 9.28 12.16
C HIS A 122 5.81 9.22 13.33
N ASP A 123 5.62 10.11 14.30
CA ASP A 123 6.37 10.07 15.55
C ASP A 123 5.92 8.86 16.36
N SER A 124 6.82 7.90 16.58
CA SER A 124 6.55 6.69 17.36
C SER A 124 6.14 6.93 18.82
N SER A 125 6.26 8.18 19.32
CA SER A 125 5.79 8.58 20.64
C SER A 125 4.33 9.06 20.65
N GLU A 126 3.76 9.35 19.49
CA GLU A 126 2.35 9.71 19.32
C GLU A 126 1.53 8.46 18.96
N ILE A 127 0.29 8.38 19.41
CA ILE A 127 -0.60 7.25 19.06
C ILE A 127 -1.29 7.51 17.73
N LEU A 128 -1.53 8.77 17.39
CA LEU A 128 -2.24 9.15 16.18
C LEU A 128 -1.23 9.51 15.09
N SER A 129 -1.37 8.89 13.93
CA SER A 129 -0.54 9.22 12.77
C SER A 129 -1.06 10.44 11.99
N GLY A 130 -2.21 10.99 12.37
CA GLY A 130 -2.75 12.25 11.84
C GLY A 130 -3.58 12.12 10.57
N GLY A 131 -3.91 10.89 10.16
CA GLY A 131 -4.85 10.64 9.07
C GLY A 131 -6.28 10.64 9.58
N PHE A 132 -7.21 11.02 8.70
CA PHE A 132 -8.64 11.08 8.99
C PHE A 132 -9.44 10.56 7.80
N MET A 133 -10.36 9.63 8.04
CA MET A 133 -11.26 9.12 7.03
C MET A 133 -12.70 9.04 7.51
N GLU A 134 -13.62 9.14 6.56
CA GLU A 134 -15.05 8.98 6.75
C GLU A 134 -15.54 7.71 6.03
N VAL A 135 -16.47 6.99 6.65
CA VAL A 135 -17.20 5.92 5.97
C VAL A 135 -18.69 6.21 6.06
N ILE A 136 -19.31 6.41 4.90
CA ILE A 136 -20.74 6.66 4.77
C ILE A 136 -21.45 5.30 4.73
N ARG A 137 -22.20 5.00 5.80
CA ARG A 137 -23.08 3.83 5.93
C ARG A 137 -24.50 4.22 5.53
N SER A 138 -24.81 4.18 4.23
CA SER A 138 -26.15 4.58 3.74
C SER A 138 -27.27 3.66 4.24
N ASP A 139 -26.96 2.41 4.53
CA ASP A 139 -27.90 1.42 5.06
C ASP A 139 -28.29 1.69 6.53
N LEU A 140 -27.37 2.21 7.33
CA LEU A 140 -27.59 2.62 8.72
C LEU A 140 -27.96 4.11 8.85
N GLY A 141 -27.80 4.89 7.76
CA GLY A 141 -28.05 6.32 7.76
C GLY A 141 -27.04 7.12 8.61
N VAL A 142 -25.79 6.64 8.72
CA VAL A 142 -24.74 7.27 9.55
C VAL A 142 -23.45 7.53 8.75
N VAL A 143 -22.63 8.44 9.29
CA VAL A 143 -21.25 8.66 8.85
C VAL A 143 -20.34 8.27 10.00
N CYS A 144 -19.46 7.30 9.77
CA CYS A 144 -18.43 6.86 10.70
C CYS A 144 -17.15 7.69 10.49
N TYR A 145 -16.56 8.18 11.57
CA TYR A 145 -15.30 8.94 11.56
C TYR A 145 -14.18 8.10 12.14
N TYR A 146 -13.03 8.10 11.48
CA TYR A 146 -11.88 7.31 11.86
C TYR A 146 -10.59 8.13 11.83
N ASP A 147 -9.78 7.98 12.88
CA ASP A 147 -8.42 8.48 12.95
C ASP A 147 -7.42 7.36 12.67
N SER A 148 -6.32 7.69 12.00
CA SER A 148 -5.23 6.73 11.79
C SER A 148 -4.35 6.60 13.02
N ILE A 149 -3.93 5.36 13.29
CA ILE A 149 -2.99 4.95 14.33
C ILE A 149 -1.75 4.42 13.62
#